data_AF-G7WNP6-F1
#
_entry.id   AF-G7WNP6-F1
#
_cell.length_a   1.000
_cell.length_b   1.000
_cell.length_c   1.000
_cell.angle_alpha   90.00
_cell.angle_beta   90.00
_cell.angle_gamma   90.00
#
_symmetry.space_group_name_H-M   'P 1'
#
loop_
_entity.id
_entity.type
_entity.pdbx_description
1 polymer ?
#
loop_
_entity_poly.entity_id
_entity_poly.type
_entity_poly.pdbx_seq_one_letter_code
_entity_poly.pdbx_strand_id
1 'polypeptide(L)'
;MSTEPPKFCLSGRKYWDKNQNGERDPEEGDLSGWTITVDGESTTWWTATNIHGYWKICNLSAGTYYISERPPRGEIGWISSRRPAKVTITDRSIKDLNSGNYRALHDEPRQYEQFCESQLVTGSGYLDVKTSVLDKKLAMDYQNKIFGEGDIGLESAQVYSQEPNKLRRPIPNCSDPNGTTMQRLNFFDNTKVVYEGETPLVGSRSIRSIERYGGIGADIHENFSVRRMEADQTVFLGTTSNSTIRRTVGSNTQNSFEGMWGTDSRLHKIFYKDIKRRERFSGDFEVLRELKFHENPTAEEGRCPCGGVDC
;
A
#
# COMPACT_ATOMS: atom_id res chain seq x y z
N MET A 1 4.04 -8.55 -75.24
CA MET A 1 4.36 -7.91 -73.95
C MET A 1 3.68 -8.72 -72.86
N SER A 2 4.43 -9.40 -72.00
CA SER A 2 3.87 -10.12 -70.86
C SER A 2 3.55 -9.09 -69.79
N THR A 3 2.27 -8.76 -69.60
CA THR A 3 1.83 -7.89 -68.50
C THR A 3 2.02 -8.65 -67.19
N GLU A 4 2.90 -8.16 -66.32
CA GLU A 4 3.07 -8.73 -64.98
C GLU A 4 1.71 -8.73 -64.24
N PRO A 5 1.33 -9.83 -63.56
CA PRO A 5 0.06 -9.89 -62.87
C PRO A 5 -0.04 -8.79 -61.79
N PRO A 6 -1.23 -8.19 -61.59
CA PRO A 6 -1.40 -7.11 -60.64
C PRO A 6 -1.06 -7.58 -59.22
N LYS A 7 -0.41 -6.69 -58.47
CA LYS A 7 0.03 -6.90 -57.09
C LYS A 7 -0.85 -6.12 -56.12
N PHE A 8 -1.18 -6.76 -55.00
CA PHE A 8 -2.09 -6.24 -53.99
C PHE A 8 -1.44 -6.19 -52.61
N CYS A 9 -2.10 -5.49 -51.69
CA CYS A 9 -1.72 -5.43 -50.30
C CYS A 9 -2.85 -5.87 -49.38
N LEU A 10 -2.47 -6.45 -48.24
CA LEU A 10 -3.33 -6.66 -47.07
C LEU A 10 -2.87 -5.70 -45.97
N SER A 11 -3.82 -5.09 -45.26
CA SER A 11 -3.52 -4.23 -44.13
C SER A 11 -4.61 -4.21 -43.08
N GLY A 12 -4.23 -3.91 -41.85
CA GLY A 12 -5.13 -3.81 -40.72
C GLY A 12 -4.48 -3.15 -39.52
N ARG A 13 -5.23 -3.10 -38.42
CA ARG A 13 -4.79 -2.60 -37.12
C ARG A 13 -4.93 -3.65 -36.04
N LYS A 14 -4.06 -3.57 -35.06
CA LYS A 14 -4.11 -4.37 -33.85
C LYS A 14 -4.38 -3.50 -32.65
N TYR A 15 -5.35 -3.90 -31.84
CA TYR A 15 -5.82 -3.12 -30.70
C TYR A 15 -6.00 -4.01 -29.46
N TRP A 16 -5.91 -3.37 -28.30
CA TRP A 16 -6.14 -3.99 -27.01
C TRP A 16 -7.62 -3.94 -26.70
N ASP A 17 -8.29 -5.05 -26.98
CA ASP A 17 -9.71 -5.24 -26.67
C ASP A 17 -9.85 -5.46 -25.16
N LYS A 18 -10.13 -4.41 -24.40
CA LYS A 18 -10.14 -4.47 -22.93
C LYS A 18 -11.41 -5.13 -22.41
N ASN A 19 -12.53 -4.91 -23.09
CA ASN A 19 -13.85 -5.37 -22.67
C ASN A 19 -14.28 -6.70 -23.33
N GLN A 20 -13.43 -7.24 -24.22
CA GLN A 20 -13.58 -8.53 -24.89
C GLN A 20 -14.77 -8.60 -25.85
N ASN A 21 -15.19 -7.46 -26.40
CA ASN A 21 -16.37 -7.38 -27.27
C ASN A 21 -16.07 -7.65 -28.76
N GLY A 22 -14.80 -7.76 -29.15
CA GLY A 22 -14.39 -8.01 -30.54
C GLY A 22 -14.54 -6.78 -31.46
N GLU A 23 -14.80 -5.61 -30.90
CA GLU A 23 -14.85 -4.33 -31.61
C GLU A 23 -13.77 -3.41 -31.04
N ARG A 24 -13.42 -2.35 -31.78
CA ARG A 24 -12.41 -1.40 -31.31
C ARG A 24 -13.11 -0.19 -30.72
N ASP A 25 -12.99 0.00 -29.42
CA ASP A 25 -13.60 1.13 -28.71
C ASP A 25 -12.67 2.35 -28.59
N PRO A 26 -13.21 3.58 -28.37
CA PRO A 26 -12.40 4.79 -28.26
C PRO A 26 -11.33 4.77 -27.15
N GLU A 27 -11.53 3.99 -26.09
CA GLU A 27 -10.62 3.90 -24.93
C GLU A 27 -9.61 2.73 -25.03
N GLU A 28 -9.64 2.01 -26.16
CA GLU A 28 -8.79 0.86 -26.41
C GLU A 28 -7.52 1.26 -27.15
N GLY A 29 -6.39 0.92 -26.53
CA GLY A 29 -5.07 1.27 -27.05
C GLY A 29 -4.68 0.44 -28.27
N ASP A 30 -3.78 0.97 -29.07
CA ASP A 30 -3.16 0.21 -30.18
C ASP A 30 -2.08 -0.75 -29.63
N LEU A 31 -1.90 -1.91 -30.27
CA LEU A 31 -0.91 -2.92 -29.89
C LEU A 31 0.28 -2.96 -30.86
N SER A 32 1.43 -2.47 -30.40
CA SER A 32 2.69 -2.38 -31.15
C SER A 32 3.55 -3.65 -31.03
N GLY A 33 4.39 -3.92 -32.03
CA GLY A 33 5.41 -4.98 -32.00
C GLY A 33 4.88 -6.40 -32.21
N TRP A 34 3.60 -6.56 -32.52
CA TRP A 34 3.01 -7.87 -32.78
C TRP A 34 3.40 -8.39 -34.15
N THR A 35 3.83 -9.64 -34.21
CA THR A 35 4.16 -10.28 -35.48
C THR A 35 2.89 -10.77 -36.16
N ILE A 36 2.57 -10.20 -37.32
CA ILE A 36 1.49 -10.65 -38.18
C ILE A 36 2.09 -11.52 -39.28
N THR A 37 1.57 -12.73 -39.43
CA THR A 37 1.98 -13.71 -40.44
C THR A 37 0.82 -13.90 -41.43
N VAL A 38 1.13 -13.85 -42.72
CA VAL A 38 0.20 -14.07 -43.82
C VAL A 38 0.72 -15.25 -44.63
N ASP A 39 0.00 -16.36 -44.59
CA ASP A 39 0.33 -17.59 -45.29
C ASP A 39 -0.51 -17.68 -46.57
N GLY A 40 0.17 -17.69 -47.73
CA GLY A 40 -0.41 -18.08 -49.01
C GLY A 40 -0.18 -19.58 -49.28
N GLU A 41 -0.47 -20.02 -50.50
CA GLU A 41 -0.34 -21.43 -50.88
C GLU A 41 1.12 -21.95 -50.81
N SER A 42 2.08 -21.14 -51.23
CA SER A 42 3.50 -21.53 -51.31
C SER A 42 4.45 -20.67 -50.49
N THR A 43 3.98 -19.52 -50.00
CA THR A 43 4.83 -18.46 -49.46
C THR A 43 4.20 -17.86 -48.22
N THR A 44 5.05 -17.59 -47.23
CA THR A 44 4.69 -16.91 -45.99
C THR A 44 5.34 -15.53 -45.94
N TRP A 45 4.55 -14.52 -45.60
CA TRP A 45 5.02 -13.17 -45.34
C TRP A 45 4.78 -12.82 -43.87
N TRP A 46 5.62 -11.96 -43.31
CA TRP A 46 5.41 -11.46 -41.97
C TRP A 46 5.82 -10.00 -41.84
N THR A 47 5.22 -9.31 -40.87
CA THR A 47 5.56 -7.95 -40.50
C THR A 47 5.24 -7.71 -39.02
N ALA A 48 5.85 -6.69 -38.42
CA ALA A 48 5.50 -6.26 -37.06
C ALA A 48 4.53 -5.07 -37.11
N THR A 49 3.56 -5.03 -36.20
CA THR A 49 2.73 -3.84 -36.04
C THR A 49 3.57 -2.66 -35.57
N ASN A 50 3.28 -1.47 -36.08
CA ASN A 50 3.95 -0.24 -35.66
C ASN A 50 3.38 0.30 -34.33
N ILE A 51 3.87 1.46 -33.89
CA ILE A 51 3.44 2.11 -32.63
C ILE A 51 1.93 2.42 -32.56
N HIS A 52 1.25 2.50 -33.71
CA HIS A 52 -0.20 2.70 -33.83
C HIS A 52 -0.94 1.40 -34.18
N GLY A 53 -0.32 0.24 -33.92
CA GLY A 53 -0.88 -1.08 -34.16
C GLY A 53 -1.09 -1.43 -35.64
N TYR A 54 -0.64 -0.58 -36.56
CA TYR A 54 -0.87 -0.75 -37.99
C TYR A 54 0.15 -1.71 -38.61
N TRP A 55 -0.32 -2.56 -39.52
CA TRP A 55 0.50 -3.47 -40.31
C TRP A 55 0.06 -3.49 -41.77
N LYS A 56 1.01 -3.78 -42.67
CA LYS A 56 0.77 -3.88 -44.12
C LYS A 56 1.75 -4.86 -44.76
N ILE A 57 1.25 -5.76 -45.60
CA ILE A 57 2.05 -6.62 -46.49
C ILE A 57 1.57 -6.38 -47.92
N CYS A 58 2.51 -6.20 -48.85
CA CYS A 58 2.25 -5.92 -50.26
C CYS A 58 2.90 -6.97 -51.17
N ASN A 59 2.75 -6.80 -52.48
CA ASN A 59 3.28 -7.70 -53.51
C ASN A 59 2.62 -9.08 -53.53
N LEU A 60 1.35 -9.13 -53.10
CA LEU A 60 0.53 -10.33 -53.09
C LEU A 60 -0.23 -10.48 -54.41
N SER A 61 -0.31 -11.70 -54.94
CA SER A 61 -1.15 -12.01 -56.10
C SER A 61 -2.60 -12.26 -55.65
N ALA A 62 -3.55 -12.31 -56.59
CA ALA A 62 -4.89 -12.83 -56.29
C ALA A 62 -4.79 -14.26 -55.75
N GLY A 63 -5.56 -14.57 -54.71
CA GLY A 63 -5.45 -15.84 -53.99
C GLY A 63 -6.07 -15.80 -52.60
N THR A 64 -6.10 -16.96 -51.96
CA THR A 64 -6.53 -17.12 -50.56
C THR A 64 -5.33 -17.07 -49.63
N TYR A 65 -5.46 -16.31 -48.56
CA TYR A 65 -4.43 -16.15 -47.54
C TYR A 65 -5.01 -16.40 -46.14
N TYR A 66 -4.17 -16.95 -45.26
CA TYR A 66 -4.47 -17.17 -43.85
C TYR A 66 -3.66 -16.20 -43.00
N ILE A 67 -4.28 -15.57 -42.01
CA ILE A 67 -3.62 -14.59 -41.16
C ILE A 67 -3.53 -15.15 -39.75
N SER A 68 -2.31 -15.13 -39.21
CA SER A 68 -2.03 -15.47 -37.82
C SER A 68 -1.18 -14.39 -37.17
N GLU A 69 -1.16 -14.38 -35.84
CA GLU A 69 -0.54 -13.32 -35.06
C GLU A 69 0.14 -13.90 -33.83
N ARG A 70 1.25 -13.28 -33.42
CA ARG A 70 2.00 -13.64 -32.22
C ARG A 70 2.45 -12.40 -31.46
N PRO A 71 2.36 -12.40 -30.12
CA PRO A 71 2.79 -11.25 -29.33
C PRO A 71 4.32 -11.10 -29.38
N PRO A 72 4.87 -9.92 -29.02
CA PRO A 72 6.30 -9.71 -28.87
C PRO A 72 6.96 -10.76 -27.99
N ARG A 73 8.25 -11.05 -28.22
CA ARG A 73 8.98 -12.04 -27.43
C ARG A 73 8.99 -11.66 -25.94
N GLY A 74 8.56 -12.58 -25.08
CA GLY A 74 8.47 -12.37 -23.63
C GLY A 74 7.09 -11.97 -23.13
N GLU A 75 6.16 -11.62 -24.04
CA GLU A 75 4.76 -11.41 -23.71
C GLU A 75 4.01 -12.75 -23.68
N ILE A 76 3.28 -13.00 -22.59
CA ILE A 76 2.45 -14.19 -22.39
C ILE A 76 1.03 -13.79 -21.98
N GLY A 77 0.08 -14.72 -22.15
CA GLY A 77 -1.29 -14.53 -21.67
C GLY A 77 -2.15 -13.63 -22.55
N TRP A 78 -1.83 -13.45 -23.83
CA TRP A 78 -2.70 -12.75 -24.78
C TRP A 78 -3.65 -13.72 -25.48
N ILE A 79 -4.95 -13.40 -25.50
CA ILE A 79 -6.00 -14.17 -26.18
C ILE A 79 -6.64 -13.29 -27.27
N SER A 80 -6.92 -13.86 -28.43
CA SER A 80 -7.58 -13.17 -29.53
C SER A 80 -9.09 -13.12 -29.26
N SER A 81 -9.66 -11.91 -29.18
CA SER A 81 -11.10 -11.68 -29.17
C SER A 81 -11.68 -11.62 -30.59
N ARG A 82 -10.89 -11.13 -31.54
CA ARG A 82 -11.22 -11.10 -32.97
C ARG A 82 -9.99 -11.21 -33.84
N ARG A 83 -10.06 -12.03 -34.89
CA ARG A 83 -9.04 -12.09 -35.95
C ARG A 83 -9.65 -12.46 -37.31
N PRO A 84 -9.21 -11.84 -38.42
CA PRO A 84 -9.55 -12.29 -39.75
C PRO A 84 -8.69 -13.51 -40.10
N ALA A 85 -9.22 -14.73 -39.92
CA ALA A 85 -8.42 -15.95 -40.11
C ALA A 85 -8.16 -16.29 -41.59
N LYS A 86 -9.05 -15.89 -42.50
CA LYS A 86 -8.98 -16.20 -43.94
C LYS A 86 -9.44 -14.99 -44.74
N VAL A 87 -8.68 -14.64 -45.78
CA VAL A 87 -9.00 -13.54 -46.69
C VAL A 87 -8.73 -13.97 -48.14
N THR A 88 -9.57 -13.56 -49.09
CA THR A 88 -9.39 -13.85 -50.51
C THR A 88 -9.22 -12.56 -51.28
N ILE A 89 -8.07 -12.40 -51.93
CA ILE A 89 -7.80 -11.30 -52.86
C ILE A 89 -8.25 -11.73 -54.25
N THR A 90 -9.17 -10.99 -54.86
CA THR A 90 -9.62 -11.20 -56.24
C THR A 90 -8.92 -10.25 -57.21
N ASP A 91 -9.07 -8.95 -56.96
CA ASP A 91 -8.74 -7.89 -57.91
C ASP A 91 -8.40 -6.56 -57.23
N ARG A 92 -8.36 -6.53 -55.88
CA ARG A 92 -8.06 -5.32 -55.10
C ARG A 92 -7.37 -5.63 -53.77
N SER A 93 -6.63 -4.64 -53.29
CA SER A 93 -6.06 -4.65 -51.93
C SER A 93 -7.16 -4.65 -50.88
N ILE A 94 -6.96 -5.37 -49.78
CA ILE A 94 -7.92 -5.48 -48.68
C ILE A 94 -7.38 -4.74 -47.46
N LYS A 95 -8.21 -3.87 -46.90
CA LYS A 95 -7.91 -3.05 -45.72
C LYS A 95 -8.79 -3.51 -44.55
N ASP A 96 -8.57 -2.88 -43.40
CA ASP A 96 -9.39 -3.06 -42.20
C ASP A 96 -9.45 -4.51 -41.68
N LEU A 97 -8.38 -5.28 -41.92
CA LEU A 97 -8.16 -6.61 -41.36
C LEU A 97 -7.73 -6.51 -39.90
N ASN A 98 -8.60 -5.92 -39.09
CA ASN A 98 -8.32 -5.57 -37.71
C ASN A 98 -8.40 -6.80 -36.80
N SER A 99 -7.51 -6.87 -35.82
CA SER A 99 -7.47 -7.96 -34.85
C SER A 99 -7.38 -7.41 -33.42
N GLY A 100 -8.29 -7.86 -32.57
CA GLY A 100 -8.38 -7.48 -31.17
C GLY A 100 -7.85 -8.59 -30.28
N ASN A 101 -7.05 -8.23 -29.28
CA ASN A 101 -6.61 -9.16 -28.24
C ASN A 101 -6.75 -8.54 -26.87
N TYR A 102 -7.09 -9.39 -25.92
CA TYR A 102 -7.13 -9.06 -24.49
C TYR A 102 -6.06 -9.87 -23.75
N ARG A 103 -5.64 -9.36 -22.60
CA ARG A 103 -4.71 -10.06 -21.72
C ARG A 103 -5.52 -10.89 -20.71
N ALA A 104 -5.33 -12.20 -20.74
CA ALA A 104 -5.93 -13.17 -19.80
C ALA A 104 -5.28 -13.12 -18.42
N LEU A 105 -4.04 -12.63 -18.34
CA LEU A 105 -3.47 -12.18 -17.07
C LEU A 105 -4.14 -10.83 -16.78
N HIS A 106 -5.14 -10.86 -15.89
CA HIS A 106 -5.59 -9.67 -15.16
C HIS A 106 -4.32 -8.94 -14.70
N ASP A 107 -4.21 -7.63 -14.92
CA ASP A 107 -3.16 -6.85 -14.26
C ASP A 107 -3.12 -7.31 -12.80
N GLU A 108 -1.96 -7.75 -12.30
CA GLU A 108 -1.88 -8.26 -10.94
C GLU A 108 -2.61 -7.28 -10.04
N PRO A 109 -3.61 -7.74 -9.25
CA PRO A 109 -4.38 -6.83 -8.45
C PRO A 109 -3.39 -6.04 -7.60
N ARG A 110 -3.47 -4.70 -7.65
CA ARG A 110 -2.69 -3.85 -6.75
C ARG A 110 -3.14 -4.15 -5.32
N GLN A 111 -2.50 -5.13 -4.70
CA GLN A 111 -2.80 -5.55 -3.36
C GLN A 111 -1.91 -4.76 -2.41
N TYR A 112 -2.53 -3.80 -1.72
CA TYR A 112 -1.91 -3.14 -0.58
C TYR A 112 -2.06 -4.07 0.63
N GLU A 113 -0.98 -4.27 1.37
CA GLU A 113 -1.03 -5.08 2.59
C GLU A 113 -1.73 -4.28 3.70
N GLN A 114 -2.62 -4.96 4.42
CA GLN A 114 -3.41 -4.40 5.51
C GLN A 114 -3.54 -5.43 6.64
N PHE A 115 -3.56 -4.95 7.87
CA PHE A 115 -3.92 -5.73 9.05
C PHE A 115 -4.86 -4.90 9.91
N CYS A 116 -5.86 -5.57 10.47
CA CYS A 116 -6.79 -4.99 11.42
C CYS A 116 -7.10 -6.01 12.50
N GLU A 117 -6.95 -5.60 13.75
CA GLU A 117 -7.32 -6.35 14.94
C GLU A 117 -8.09 -5.40 15.86
N SER A 118 -9.19 -5.89 16.44
CA SER A 118 -9.86 -5.20 17.54
C SER A 118 -10.36 -6.25 18.53
N GLN A 119 -10.17 -6.00 19.80
CA GLN A 119 -10.59 -6.89 20.88
C GLN A 119 -11.03 -6.12 22.10
N LEU A 120 -11.96 -6.72 22.83
CA LEU A 120 -12.41 -6.30 24.14
C LEU A 120 -12.35 -7.54 25.05
N VAL A 121 -11.55 -7.47 26.10
CA VAL A 121 -11.30 -8.56 27.04
C VAL A 121 -11.57 -8.05 28.43
N THR A 122 -12.39 -8.76 29.21
CA THR A 122 -12.62 -8.48 30.62
C THR A 122 -12.65 -9.78 31.41
N GLY A 123 -12.07 -9.79 32.60
CA GLY A 123 -12.08 -10.94 33.50
C GLY A 123 -10.86 -11.00 34.39
N SER A 124 -10.70 -12.14 35.07
CA SER A 124 -9.62 -12.39 36.01
C SER A 124 -8.80 -13.59 35.53
N GLY A 125 -7.47 -13.51 35.63
CA GLY A 125 -6.58 -14.63 35.33
C GLY A 125 -5.33 -14.19 34.59
N TYR A 126 -4.75 -15.12 33.83
CA TYR A 126 -3.51 -14.91 33.11
C TYR A 126 -3.73 -14.24 31.75
N LEU A 127 -2.91 -13.24 31.45
CA LEU A 127 -2.85 -12.54 30.17
C LEU A 127 -1.43 -12.66 29.58
N ASP A 128 -1.33 -12.98 28.29
CA ASP A 128 -0.13 -12.78 27.47
C ASP A 128 -0.54 -12.37 26.06
N VAL A 129 -0.40 -11.08 25.75
CA VAL A 129 -0.71 -10.49 24.45
C VAL A 129 0.58 -10.00 23.83
N LYS A 130 0.85 -10.42 22.60
CA LYS A 130 2.03 -10.02 21.85
C LYS A 130 1.70 -9.75 20.39
N THR A 131 2.13 -8.60 19.90
CA THR A 131 1.97 -8.21 18.51
C THR A 131 3.30 -7.72 17.95
N SER A 132 3.62 -8.09 16.70
CA SER A 132 4.81 -7.61 16.00
C SER A 132 4.50 -7.38 14.53
N VAL A 133 4.83 -6.19 14.04
CA VAL A 133 4.59 -5.78 12.65
C VAL A 133 5.88 -5.17 12.10
N LEU A 134 6.47 -5.79 11.09
CA LEU A 134 7.61 -5.26 10.36
C LEU A 134 7.21 -5.02 8.90
N ASP A 135 7.10 -3.77 8.50
CA ASP A 135 6.84 -3.37 7.11
C ASP A 135 8.01 -2.51 6.61
N LYS A 136 8.84 -3.11 5.74
CA LYS A 136 10.00 -2.43 5.15
C LYS A 136 9.60 -1.39 4.10
N LYS A 137 8.44 -1.52 3.44
CA LYS A 137 7.94 -0.52 2.48
C LYS A 137 7.50 0.76 3.21
N LEU A 138 6.97 0.61 4.43
CA LEU A 138 6.62 1.73 5.31
C LEU A 138 7.77 2.20 6.21
N ALA A 139 8.92 1.53 6.15
CA ALA A 139 10.06 1.73 7.05
C ALA A 139 9.67 1.63 8.53
N MET A 140 8.78 0.70 8.88
CA MET A 140 8.17 0.59 10.20
C MET A 140 8.48 -0.75 10.85
N ASP A 141 8.78 -0.71 12.15
CA ASP A 141 8.82 -1.88 13.03
C ASP A 141 8.10 -1.55 14.33
N TYR A 142 7.01 -2.26 14.60
CA TYR A 142 6.18 -2.13 15.78
C TYR A 142 6.18 -3.44 16.58
N GLN A 143 6.31 -3.33 17.89
CA GLN A 143 6.22 -4.45 18.82
C GLN A 143 5.42 -4.04 20.04
N ASN A 144 4.49 -4.89 20.46
CA ASN A 144 3.78 -4.75 21.72
C ASN A 144 3.80 -6.08 22.47
N LYS A 145 3.93 -6.01 23.78
CA LYS A 145 3.83 -7.16 24.67
C LYS A 145 3.24 -6.71 25.99
N ILE A 146 2.21 -7.40 26.46
CA ILE A 146 1.62 -7.21 27.78
C ILE A 146 1.40 -8.59 28.38
N PHE A 147 1.88 -8.83 29.60
CA PHE A 147 1.65 -10.07 30.30
C PHE A 147 1.51 -9.84 31.81
N GLY A 148 0.67 -10.64 32.47
CA GLY A 148 0.41 -10.53 33.90
C GLY A 148 -0.69 -11.47 34.34
N GLU A 149 -1.00 -11.42 35.64
CA GLU A 149 -2.06 -12.23 36.24
C GLU A 149 -2.81 -11.39 37.27
N GLY A 150 -4.10 -11.17 37.02
CA GLY A 150 -4.94 -10.32 37.86
C GLY A 150 -6.29 -10.04 37.21
N ASP A 151 -7.00 -9.04 37.74
CA ASP A 151 -8.22 -8.52 37.15
C ASP A 151 -7.86 -7.55 36.03
N ILE A 152 -8.41 -7.79 34.83
CA ILE A 152 -8.08 -7.01 33.63
C ILE A 152 -9.32 -6.61 32.84
N GLY A 153 -9.31 -5.36 32.39
CA GLY A 153 -10.07 -4.86 31.25
C GLY A 153 -9.11 -4.38 30.18
N LEU A 154 -9.17 -4.94 28.98
CA LEU A 154 -8.36 -4.56 27.83
C LEU A 154 -9.27 -4.26 26.64
N GLU A 155 -9.19 -3.04 26.11
CA GLU A 155 -9.77 -2.66 24.83
C GLU A 155 -8.60 -2.31 23.90
N SER A 156 -8.42 -3.02 22.79
CA SER A 156 -7.38 -2.69 21.82
C SER A 156 -7.91 -2.64 20.40
N ALA A 157 -7.36 -1.72 19.62
CA ALA A 157 -7.64 -1.56 18.20
C ALA A 157 -6.34 -1.24 17.47
N GLN A 158 -5.86 -2.21 16.68
CA GLN A 158 -4.65 -2.07 15.88
C GLN A 158 -4.98 -2.15 14.41
N VAL A 159 -4.46 -1.19 13.65
CA VAL A 159 -4.63 -1.16 12.20
C VAL A 159 -3.35 -0.68 11.51
N TYR A 160 -2.98 -1.34 10.41
CA TYR A 160 -1.96 -0.85 9.49
C TYR A 160 -2.44 -0.94 8.05
N SER A 161 -1.99 -0.01 7.20
CA SER A 161 -2.23 -0.02 5.76
C SER A 161 -1.08 0.66 5.01
N GLN A 162 -0.63 0.03 3.93
CA GLN A 162 0.30 0.67 2.99
C GLN A 162 -0.33 1.85 2.26
N GLU A 163 -1.66 1.88 2.14
CA GLU A 163 -2.42 3.01 1.59
C GLU A 163 -3.10 3.80 2.71
N PRO A 164 -2.59 4.98 3.10
CA PRO A 164 -3.11 5.73 4.25
C PRO A 164 -4.51 6.31 3.98
N ASN A 165 -4.93 6.48 2.72
CA ASN A 165 -6.29 6.91 2.40
C ASN A 165 -7.37 5.93 2.87
N LYS A 166 -7.01 4.65 3.06
CA LYS A 166 -7.90 3.60 3.55
C LYS A 166 -8.02 3.60 5.07
N LEU A 167 -7.10 4.24 5.78
CA LEU A 167 -7.02 4.22 7.24
C LEU A 167 -7.18 5.64 7.77
N ARG A 168 -8.43 6.00 8.05
CA ARG A 168 -8.80 7.25 8.69
C ARG A 168 -9.06 7.02 10.16
N ARG A 169 -8.30 7.68 11.03
CA ARG A 169 -8.42 7.53 12.48
C ARG A 169 -8.42 8.87 13.20
N PRO A 170 -9.21 9.00 14.27
CA PRO A 170 -9.16 10.18 15.12
C PRO A 170 -7.82 10.20 15.86
N ILE A 171 -7.13 11.32 15.78
CA ILE A 171 -5.99 11.65 16.65
C ILE A 171 -6.40 12.87 17.47
N PRO A 172 -6.15 12.88 18.79
CA PRO A 172 -6.37 14.06 19.63
C PRO A 172 -5.81 15.32 18.96
N ASN A 173 -6.61 16.38 18.93
CA ASN A 173 -6.25 17.65 18.31
C ASN A 173 -5.74 18.62 19.39
N CYS A 174 -4.67 19.36 19.08
CA CYS A 174 -4.16 20.40 19.97
C CYS A 174 -5.11 21.61 20.10
N SER A 175 -6.05 21.81 19.15
CA SER A 175 -6.99 22.95 19.17
C SER A 175 -8.23 22.73 20.04
N ASP A 176 -8.51 21.49 20.48
CA ASP A 176 -9.65 21.14 21.33
C ASP A 176 -9.25 19.97 22.25
N PRO A 177 -9.14 20.16 23.57
CA PRO A 177 -8.75 19.11 24.53
C PRO A 177 -9.63 17.86 24.47
N ASN A 178 -10.88 18.01 24.04
CA ASN A 178 -11.85 16.91 23.87
C ASN A 178 -12.06 16.55 22.39
N GLY A 179 -11.41 17.26 21.48
CA GLY A 179 -11.60 17.13 20.04
C GLY A 179 -10.59 16.19 19.40
N THR A 180 -11.06 15.45 18.39
CA THR A 180 -10.18 14.62 17.57
C THR A 180 -10.23 15.09 16.12
N THR A 181 -9.09 15.05 15.43
CA THR A 181 -9.03 15.28 13.99
C THR A 181 -8.83 13.96 13.27
N MET A 182 -9.61 13.74 12.20
CA MET A 182 -9.45 12.57 11.35
C MET A 182 -8.18 12.66 10.51
N GLN A 183 -7.20 11.83 10.85
CA GLN A 183 -5.92 11.74 10.16
C GLN A 183 -5.87 10.52 9.24
N ARG A 184 -5.16 10.64 8.11
CA ARG A 184 -4.84 9.51 7.22
C ARG A 184 -3.48 8.97 7.61
N LEU A 185 -3.45 7.74 8.11
CA LEU A 185 -2.29 7.15 8.76
C LEU A 185 -1.89 5.85 8.08
N ASN A 186 -0.61 5.49 8.19
CA ASN A 186 -0.15 4.18 7.75
C ASN A 186 -0.27 3.14 8.87
N PHE A 187 -0.20 3.58 10.12
CA PHE A 187 -0.34 2.73 11.30
C PHE A 187 -1.03 3.51 12.42
N PHE A 188 -1.91 2.82 13.14
CA PHE A 188 -2.58 3.32 14.32
C PHE A 188 -2.86 2.17 15.29
N ASP A 189 -2.55 2.40 16.55
CA ASP A 189 -2.78 1.49 17.66
C ASP A 189 -3.38 2.32 18.79
N ASN A 190 -4.56 1.92 19.27
CA ASN A 190 -5.13 2.40 20.53
C ASN A 190 -5.25 1.20 21.46
N THR A 191 -4.78 1.37 22.69
CA THR A 191 -4.86 0.38 23.75
C THR A 191 -5.34 1.08 25.02
N LYS A 192 -6.46 0.61 25.55
CA LYS A 192 -6.94 0.96 26.88
C LYS A 192 -6.83 -0.23 27.81
N VAL A 193 -6.27 0.00 28.99
CA VAL A 193 -6.04 -1.04 29.99
C VAL A 193 -6.53 -0.56 31.34
N VAL A 194 -7.33 -1.39 31.99
CA VAL A 194 -7.62 -1.32 33.42
C VAL A 194 -7.07 -2.60 34.04
N TYR A 195 -6.23 -2.48 35.06
CA TYR A 195 -5.60 -3.61 35.72
C TYR A 195 -5.52 -3.40 37.21
N GLU A 196 -5.79 -4.47 37.97
CA GLU A 196 -5.53 -4.56 39.40
C GLU A 196 -5.12 -5.99 39.76
N GLY A 197 -4.02 -6.15 40.51
CA GLY A 197 -3.56 -7.47 40.93
C GLY A 197 -2.36 -7.44 41.87
N GLU A 198 -2.16 -8.54 42.61
CA GLU A 198 -1.01 -8.70 43.51
C GLU A 198 0.31 -8.84 42.72
N THR A 199 0.27 -9.60 41.63
CA THR A 199 1.36 -9.73 40.68
C THR A 199 1.39 -8.52 39.76
N PRO A 200 2.55 -7.90 39.48
CA PRO A 200 2.60 -6.78 38.55
C PRO A 200 2.24 -7.18 37.11
N LEU A 201 1.40 -6.39 36.45
CA LEU A 201 1.27 -6.38 34.99
C LEU A 201 2.54 -5.78 34.40
N VAL A 202 3.18 -6.50 33.49
CA VAL A 202 4.40 -6.06 32.82
C VAL A 202 4.12 -5.89 31.35
N GLY A 203 4.56 -4.77 30.79
CA GLY A 203 4.40 -4.50 29.37
C GLY A 203 5.56 -3.74 28.77
N SER A 204 5.70 -3.90 27.46
CA SER A 204 6.66 -3.19 26.63
C SER A 204 6.04 -2.88 25.28
N ARG A 205 6.19 -1.66 24.80
CA ARG A 205 5.75 -1.23 23.48
C ARG A 205 6.89 -0.50 22.77
N SER A 206 7.09 -0.78 21.48
CA SER A 206 8.09 -0.11 20.66
C SER A 206 7.52 0.22 19.29
N ILE A 207 7.80 1.42 18.80
CA ILE A 207 7.60 1.80 17.41
C ILE A 207 8.85 2.45 16.86
N ARG A 208 9.30 1.99 15.70
CA ARG A 208 10.50 2.48 15.03
C ARG A 208 10.19 2.87 13.60
N SER A 209 10.64 4.07 13.23
CA SER A 209 10.73 4.51 11.84
C SER A 209 12.18 4.35 11.37
N ILE A 210 12.44 3.29 10.62
CA ILE A 210 13.79 2.81 10.30
C ILE A 210 14.40 3.63 9.15
N GLU A 211 15.44 4.40 9.44
CA GLU A 211 16.12 5.26 8.46
C GLU A 211 16.62 4.50 7.22
N ARG A 212 17.17 3.29 7.40
CA ARG A 212 17.69 2.45 6.32
C ARG A 212 16.64 2.08 5.25
N TYR A 213 15.37 2.09 5.62
CA TYR A 213 14.27 1.81 4.71
C TYR A 213 13.54 3.08 4.25
N GLY A 214 14.11 4.27 4.49
CA GLY A 214 13.52 5.57 4.12
C GLY A 214 12.68 6.23 5.23
N GLY A 215 12.71 5.68 6.45
CA GLY A 215 12.06 6.26 7.62
C GLY A 215 12.80 7.45 8.22
N ILE A 216 12.25 8.01 9.30
CA ILE A 216 12.81 9.21 9.93
C ILE A 216 13.91 8.94 10.96
N GLY A 217 14.26 7.68 11.23
CA GLY A 217 15.26 7.33 12.25
C GLY A 217 14.78 7.55 13.68
N ALA A 218 13.46 7.52 13.89
CA ALA A 218 12.84 7.69 15.20
C ALA A 218 12.55 6.33 15.85
N ASP A 219 12.69 6.28 17.17
CA ASP A 219 12.43 5.13 18.02
C ASP A 219 11.72 5.62 19.29
N ILE A 220 10.59 5.02 19.62
CA ILE A 220 9.87 5.23 20.88
C ILE A 220 9.70 3.86 21.51
N HIS A 221 10.22 3.71 22.72
CA HIS A 221 10.15 2.49 23.50
C HIS A 221 9.59 2.79 24.89
N GLU A 222 8.51 2.13 25.26
CA GLU A 222 7.82 2.28 26.53
C GLU A 222 7.83 0.96 27.27
N ASN A 223 8.06 1.00 28.59
CA ASN A 223 8.02 -0.17 29.45
C ASN A 223 7.30 0.15 30.76
N PHE A 224 6.59 -0.83 31.31
CA PHE A 224 5.93 -0.69 32.60
C PHE A 224 5.89 -2.00 33.39
N SER A 225 5.75 -1.86 34.70
CA SER A 225 5.56 -2.94 35.68
C SER A 225 4.72 -2.37 36.82
N VAL A 226 3.43 -2.69 36.84
CA VAL A 226 2.43 -1.98 37.66
C VAL A 226 1.49 -2.95 38.36
N ARG A 227 1.05 -2.62 39.58
CA ARG A 227 0.05 -3.40 40.33
C ARG A 227 -1.37 -2.89 40.09
N ARG A 228 -1.51 -1.59 39.82
CA ARG A 228 -2.74 -0.95 39.40
C ARG A 228 -2.47 -0.04 38.22
N MET A 229 -3.36 -0.02 37.23
CA MET A 229 -3.26 0.85 36.07
C MET A 229 -4.62 1.13 35.48
N GLU A 230 -4.85 2.40 35.12
CA GLU A 230 -5.86 2.83 34.16
C GLU A 230 -5.12 3.62 33.08
N ALA A 231 -5.16 3.16 31.84
CA ALA A 231 -4.38 3.71 30.74
C ALA A 231 -5.24 3.83 29.49
N ASP A 232 -5.13 4.96 28.79
CA ASP A 232 -5.53 5.14 27.39
C ASP A 232 -4.31 5.62 26.61
N GLN A 233 -3.88 4.80 25.66
CA GLN A 233 -2.65 5.04 24.94
C GLN A 233 -2.84 4.87 23.45
N THR A 234 -2.33 5.83 22.70
CA THR A 234 -2.30 5.78 21.24
C THR A 234 -0.88 5.84 20.72
N VAL A 235 -0.62 5.09 19.67
CA VAL A 235 0.61 5.16 18.88
C VAL A 235 0.23 5.24 17.41
N PHE A 236 0.90 6.12 16.67
CA PHE A 236 0.57 6.34 15.27
C PHE A 236 1.82 6.62 14.44
N LEU A 237 1.72 6.28 13.16
CA LEU A 237 2.76 6.56 12.18
C LEU A 237 2.16 6.91 10.82
N GLY A 238 2.72 7.95 10.21
CA GLY A 238 2.45 8.38 8.84
C GLY A 238 3.76 8.57 8.10
N THR A 239 4.03 7.77 7.07
CA THR A 239 5.32 7.80 6.34
C THR A 239 5.15 8.09 4.86
N THR A 240 4.06 7.65 4.25
CA THR A 240 3.81 7.79 2.81
C THR A 240 3.29 9.18 2.43
N SER A 241 3.41 9.55 1.15
CA SER A 241 2.99 10.86 0.63
C SER A 241 1.50 11.14 0.79
N ASN A 242 0.64 10.13 0.85
CA ASN A 242 -0.80 10.32 1.04
C ASN A 242 -1.22 10.44 2.52
N SER A 243 -0.29 10.31 3.47
CA SER A 243 -0.59 10.52 4.89
C SER A 243 -0.76 12.02 5.18
N THR A 244 -1.66 12.34 6.12
CA THR A 244 -1.87 13.73 6.55
C THR A 244 -0.73 14.23 7.42
N ILE A 245 -0.19 13.36 8.27
CA ILE A 245 1.01 13.62 9.10
C ILE A 245 2.22 12.89 8.52
N ARG A 246 2.74 13.43 7.41
CA ARG A 246 3.87 12.83 6.70
C ARG A 246 5.10 12.73 7.57
N ARG A 247 5.88 11.66 7.38
CA ARG A 247 7.17 11.42 8.05
C ARG A 247 7.08 11.68 9.55
N THR A 248 6.06 11.14 10.19
CA THR A 248 5.75 11.35 11.60
C THR A 248 5.60 10.01 12.31
N VAL A 249 6.17 9.91 13.50
CA VAL A 249 5.82 8.90 14.50
C VAL A 249 5.45 9.61 15.79
N GLY A 250 4.42 9.15 16.47
CA GLY A 250 4.03 9.75 17.73
C GLY A 250 3.25 8.80 18.62
N SER A 251 3.09 9.23 19.87
CA SER A 251 2.33 8.55 20.89
C SER A 251 1.66 9.55 21.82
N ASN A 252 0.41 9.29 22.18
CA ASN A 252 -0.27 9.98 23.28
C ASN A 252 -0.55 8.99 24.40
N THR A 253 -0.38 9.44 25.63
CA THR A 253 -0.49 8.61 26.83
C THR A 253 -1.29 9.37 27.87
N GLN A 254 -2.34 8.74 28.40
CA GLN A 254 -3.04 9.15 29.59
C GLN A 254 -3.09 7.95 30.53
N ASN A 255 -2.27 7.98 31.58
CA ASN A 255 -2.08 6.87 32.49
C ASN A 255 -2.25 7.31 33.95
N SER A 256 -2.96 6.54 34.75
CA SER A 256 -2.89 6.51 36.21
C SER A 256 -2.36 5.14 36.63
N PHE A 257 -1.32 5.07 37.44
CA PHE A 257 -0.71 3.78 37.81
C PHE A 257 0.00 3.78 39.16
N GLU A 258 0.04 2.60 39.77
CA GLU A 258 0.88 2.28 40.91
C GLU A 258 1.96 1.26 40.51
N GLY A 259 3.22 1.70 40.50
CA GLY A 259 4.36 0.87 40.13
C GLY A 259 5.39 1.67 39.35
N MET A 260 5.94 1.08 38.29
CA MET A 260 6.95 1.70 37.46
C MET A 260 6.49 1.84 36.01
N TRP A 261 6.70 3.02 35.44
CA TRP A 261 6.46 3.30 34.02
C TRP A 261 7.60 4.15 33.47
N GLY A 262 7.98 3.94 32.22
CA GLY A 262 9.03 4.72 31.59
C GLY A 262 9.01 4.69 30.07
N THR A 263 9.65 5.69 29.48
CA THR A 263 9.86 5.76 28.03
C THR A 263 11.30 6.15 27.72
N ASP A 264 11.90 5.44 26.77
CA ASP A 264 13.10 5.84 26.05
C ASP A 264 12.68 6.27 24.64
N SER A 265 13.03 7.49 24.23
CA SER A 265 12.75 7.97 22.89
C SER A 265 13.97 8.60 22.23
N ARG A 266 14.14 8.33 20.93
CA ARG A 266 15.30 8.74 20.16
C ARG A 266 14.91 9.16 18.75
N LEU A 267 15.56 10.20 18.24
CA LEU A 267 15.60 10.53 16.82
C LEU A 267 17.07 10.61 16.40
N HIS A 268 17.49 9.72 15.51
CA HIS A 268 18.84 9.72 14.98
C HIS A 268 18.83 10.00 13.48
N LYS A 269 19.69 10.91 13.06
CA LYS A 269 19.98 11.23 11.66
C LYS A 269 21.48 11.19 11.47
N ILE A 270 21.93 10.27 10.62
CA ILE A 270 23.35 10.05 10.36
C ILE A 270 23.96 11.38 9.90
N PHE A 271 25.01 11.85 10.58
CA PHE A 271 25.73 13.12 10.34
C PHE A 271 24.97 14.43 10.59
N TYR A 272 23.71 14.41 11.03
CA TYR A 272 22.92 15.64 11.18
C TYR A 272 22.39 15.88 12.60
N LYS A 273 21.82 14.87 13.27
CA LYS A 273 21.04 15.10 14.50
C LYS A 273 20.95 13.85 15.37
N ASP A 274 21.02 14.02 16.68
CA ASP A 274 20.69 12.98 17.65
C ASP A 274 19.87 13.64 18.78
N ILE A 275 18.62 13.21 18.96
CA ILE A 275 17.79 13.54 20.11
C ILE A 275 17.61 12.27 20.91
N LYS A 276 17.86 12.32 22.22
CA LYS A 276 17.59 11.22 23.16
C LYS A 276 16.85 11.80 24.37
N ARG A 277 15.77 11.14 24.77
CA ARG A 277 15.02 11.45 26.00
C ARG A 277 14.73 10.14 26.72
N ARG A 278 14.87 10.18 28.05
CA ARG A 278 14.55 9.07 28.94
C ARG A 278 13.71 9.61 30.08
N GLU A 279 12.62 8.93 30.37
CA GLU A 279 11.69 9.25 31.45
C GLU A 279 11.39 7.98 32.23
N ARG A 280 11.36 8.08 33.56
CA ARG A 280 11.07 6.96 34.44
C ARG A 280 10.38 7.47 35.70
N PHE A 281 9.25 6.86 36.01
CA PHE A 281 8.41 7.18 37.15
C PHE A 281 8.24 5.92 37.99
N SER A 282 8.21 6.05 39.31
CA SER A 282 8.14 4.91 40.24
C SER A 282 7.40 5.30 41.50
N GLY A 283 6.19 4.78 41.70
CA GLY A 283 5.28 5.16 42.78
C GLY A 283 3.85 5.18 42.26
N ASP A 284 3.03 6.06 42.84
CA ASP A 284 1.67 6.35 42.41
C ASP A 284 1.68 7.67 41.60
N PHE A 285 1.35 7.60 40.31
CA PHE A 285 1.47 8.71 39.38
C PHE A 285 0.33 8.76 38.38
N GLU A 286 -0.06 9.98 38.04
CA GLU A 286 -0.85 10.30 36.86
C GLU A 286 0.05 10.99 35.82
N VAL A 287 0.00 10.51 34.58
CA VAL A 287 0.85 10.97 33.49
C VAL A 287 -0.01 11.21 32.25
N LEU A 288 -0.09 12.49 31.85
CA LEU A 288 -0.55 12.90 30.54
C LEU A 288 0.64 13.33 29.69
N ARG A 289 0.80 12.72 28.51
CA ARG A 289 1.95 13.01 27.63
C ARG A 289 1.61 12.87 26.16
N GLU A 290 2.05 13.85 25.38
CA GLU A 290 2.21 13.75 23.93
C GLU A 290 3.71 13.69 23.57
N LEU A 291 4.07 12.77 22.67
CA LEU A 291 5.41 12.67 22.11
C LEU A 291 5.30 12.51 20.60
N LYS A 292 6.02 13.37 19.85
CA LYS A 292 6.00 13.37 18.39
C LYS A 292 7.38 13.63 17.83
N PHE A 293 7.81 12.79 16.89
CA PHE A 293 8.93 13.08 16.01
C PHE A 293 8.42 13.22 14.58
N HIS A 294 8.84 14.27 13.90
CA HIS A 294 8.51 14.48 12.50
C HIS A 294 9.60 15.26 11.75
N GLU A 295 9.62 15.09 10.43
CA GLU A 295 10.49 15.85 9.52
C GLU A 295 9.67 16.80 8.65
N ASN A 296 10.27 17.94 8.25
CA ASN A 296 9.60 19.03 7.52
C ASN A 296 8.33 19.55 8.23
N PRO A 297 8.47 20.20 9.41
CA PRO A 297 7.34 20.69 10.19
C PRO A 297 6.45 21.63 9.36
N THR A 298 5.16 21.30 9.27
CA THR A 298 4.11 22.28 8.96
C THR A 298 3.94 23.21 10.16
N ALA A 299 3.41 24.42 9.95
CA ALA A 299 3.15 25.36 11.05
C ALA A 299 2.33 24.67 12.16
N GLU A 300 2.87 24.64 13.38
CA GLU A 300 2.11 24.27 14.56
C GLU A 300 1.24 25.49 14.92
N GLU A 301 -0.09 25.35 14.85
CA GLU A 301 -0.96 26.32 15.53
C GLU A 301 -0.64 26.28 17.03
N GLY A 302 -0.63 27.47 17.66
CA GLY A 302 0.00 27.72 18.96
C GLY A 302 -0.30 26.65 20.04
N ARG A 303 0.79 26.16 20.63
CA ARG A 303 0.92 25.34 21.86
C ARG A 303 -0.34 25.19 22.73
N CYS A 304 -0.47 24.00 23.33
CA CYS A 304 -0.45 23.93 24.79
C CYS A 304 0.38 22.73 25.32
N PRO A 305 1.48 22.97 26.05
CA PRO A 305 1.85 22.10 27.16
C PRO A 305 0.73 22.18 28.21
N CYS A 306 0.35 21.03 28.79
CA CYS A 306 -0.66 20.90 29.85
C CYS A 306 -2.12 21.09 29.38
N GLY A 307 -2.79 19.98 29.04
CA GLY A 307 -4.24 19.90 28.80
C GLY A 307 -4.87 18.73 29.54
N GLY A 308 -4.50 18.53 30.80
CA GLY A 308 -5.08 17.51 31.67
C GLY A 308 -4.24 17.30 32.93
N VAL A 309 -4.29 18.29 33.80
CA VAL A 309 -4.38 18.11 35.24
C VAL A 309 -5.53 19.04 35.60
N ASP A 310 -6.66 18.49 36.04
CA ASP A 310 -7.71 19.30 36.65
C ASP A 310 -7.11 20.02 37.88
N CYS A 311 -7.34 21.33 37.96
CA CYS A 311 -7.39 22.02 39.24
C CYS A 311 -8.78 21.76 39.86
#